data_AF-A0A2V5TRT8-F1
#
_entry.id   AF-A0A2V5TRT8-F1
#
_cell.length_a   1.000
_cell.length_b   1.000
_cell.length_c   1.000
_cell.angle_alpha   90.00
_cell.angle_beta   90.00
_cell.angle_gamma   90.00
#
_symmetry.space_group_name_H-M   'P 1'
#
loop_
_entity.id
_entity.type
_entity.pdbx_description
1 polymer ?
#
loop_
_entity_poly.entity_id
_entity_poly.type
_entity_poly.pdbx_seq_one_letter_code
_entity_poly.pdbx_strand_id
1 'polypeptide(L)'
;PGKFDLLEAVLADKLTGVEMTLREVTRAHPNDFSATLRELLAGTRRELDEIKPPFVRDMRQKAPEVFKLVERRRAALIQRYIGKFFVQGQRTGMVRKDVPANLIIEILLAMVQAIMNPPKMEELGMMPKEGFTGILKIVLEGALTPKGRKM
;
A
#
# COMPACT_ATOMS: atom_id res chain seq x y z
N PRO A 1 -2.66 -31.60 -3.79
CA PRO A 1 -2.18 -30.22 -3.98
C PRO A 1 -1.99 -29.90 -5.48
N GLY A 2 -2.84 -29.04 -6.02
CA GLY A 2 -2.72 -28.52 -7.38
C GLY A 2 -1.76 -27.32 -7.45
N LYS A 3 -1.35 -26.96 -8.67
CA LYS A 3 -0.49 -25.79 -8.95
C LYS A 3 -1.07 -24.47 -8.39
N PHE A 4 -2.39 -24.35 -8.35
CA PHE A 4 -3.07 -23.17 -7.82
C PHE A 4 -3.08 -23.12 -6.28
N ASP A 5 -3.20 -24.26 -5.61
CA ASP A 5 -3.11 -24.34 -4.15
C ASP A 5 -1.73 -23.87 -3.65
N LEU A 6 -0.68 -24.27 -4.37
CA LEU A 6 0.68 -23.83 -4.06
C LEU A 6 0.87 -22.33 -4.29
N LEU A 7 0.32 -21.79 -5.39
CA LEU A 7 0.36 -20.36 -5.68
C LEU A 7 -0.35 -19.55 -4.57
N GLU A 8 -1.52 -20.00 -4.14
CA GLU A 8 -2.26 -19.34 -3.06
C GLU A 8 -1.48 -19.38 -1.74
N ALA A 9 -0.89 -20.52 -1.38
CA ALA A 9 -0.09 -20.66 -0.17
C ALA A 9 1.13 -19.71 -0.18
N VAL A 10 1.86 -19.63 -1.30
CA VAL A 10 3.01 -18.73 -1.44
C VAL A 10 2.60 -17.27 -1.33
N LEU A 11 1.49 -16.88 -1.96
CA LEU A 11 0.99 -15.50 -1.87
C LEU A 11 0.48 -15.16 -0.47
N ALA A 12 -0.17 -16.10 0.21
CA ALA A 12 -0.62 -15.93 1.58
C ALA A 12 0.56 -15.75 2.55
N ASP A 13 1.62 -16.54 2.39
CA ASP A 13 2.86 -16.41 3.16
C ASP A 13 3.52 -15.04 2.93
N LYS A 14 3.68 -14.64 1.65
CA LYS A 14 4.24 -13.33 1.29
C LYS A 14 3.43 -12.18 1.91
N LEU A 15 2.10 -12.22 1.81
CA LEU A 15 1.23 -11.20 2.41
C LEU A 15 1.32 -11.16 3.93
N THR A 16 1.52 -12.32 4.57
CA THR A 16 1.75 -12.41 6.01
C THR A 16 3.08 -11.75 6.39
N GLY A 17 4.14 -11.97 5.61
CA GLY A 17 5.42 -11.27 5.74
C GLY A 17 5.26 -9.75 5.68
N VAL A 18 4.55 -9.25 4.66
CA VAL A 18 4.25 -7.81 4.51
C VAL A 18 3.50 -7.27 5.73
N GLU A 19 2.49 -8.00 6.22
CA GLU A 19 1.75 -7.59 7.42
C GLU A 19 2.64 -7.51 8.66
N MET A 20 3.55 -8.47 8.86
CA MET A 20 4.50 -8.44 9.98
C MET A 20 5.40 -7.21 9.91
N THR A 21 5.96 -6.90 8.74
CA THR A 21 6.78 -5.70 8.55
C THR A 21 6.00 -4.42 8.83
N LEU A 22 4.75 -4.29 8.33
CA LEU A 22 3.90 -3.12 8.61
C LEU A 22 3.60 -2.98 10.12
N ARG A 23 3.39 -4.10 10.80
CA ARG A 23 3.15 -4.13 12.25
C ARG A 23 4.40 -3.75 13.05
N GLU A 24 5.58 -4.16 12.63
CA GLU A 24 6.85 -3.81 13.28
C GLU A 24 7.16 -2.33 13.14
N VAL A 25 7.06 -1.78 11.92
CA VAL A 25 7.29 -0.35 11.66
C VAL A 25 6.37 0.53 12.50
N THR A 26 5.08 0.19 12.57
CA THR A 26 4.12 0.95 13.39
C THR A 26 4.34 0.83 14.90
N ARG A 27 5.16 -0.13 15.35
CA ARG A 27 5.53 -0.32 16.76
C ARG A 27 6.89 0.24 17.12
N ALA A 28 7.84 0.27 16.18
CA ALA A 28 9.21 0.73 16.40
C ALA A 28 9.27 2.21 16.78
N HIS A 29 8.36 3.01 16.22
CA HIS A 29 8.36 4.47 16.32
C HIS A 29 7.03 5.01 16.87
N PRO A 30 6.61 4.66 18.10
CA PRO A 30 5.25 4.91 18.58
C PRO A 30 4.87 6.40 18.63
N ASN A 31 5.85 7.31 18.62
CA ASN A 31 5.64 8.76 18.65
C ASN A 31 6.41 9.53 17.56
N ASP A 32 7.14 8.85 16.68
CA ASP A 32 7.86 9.50 15.58
C ASP A 32 7.13 9.23 14.26
N PHE A 33 6.27 10.18 13.91
CA PHE A 33 5.50 10.14 12.67
C PHE A 33 6.39 10.10 11.43
N SER A 34 7.46 10.89 11.41
CA SER A 34 8.33 11.01 10.24
C SER A 34 9.17 9.74 10.05
N ALA A 35 9.71 9.16 11.13
CA ALA A 35 10.39 7.87 11.07
C ALA A 35 9.46 6.74 10.62
N THR A 36 8.26 6.66 11.22
CA THR A 36 7.25 5.67 10.82
C THR A 36 6.90 5.81 9.34
N LEU A 37 6.68 7.03 8.84
CA LEU A 37 6.35 7.25 7.43
C LEU A 37 7.49 6.84 6.51
N ARG A 38 8.74 7.21 6.83
CA ARG A 38 9.92 6.84 6.03
C ARG A 38 10.07 5.32 5.95
N GLU A 39 9.91 4.62 7.06
CA GLU A 39 10.01 3.16 7.10
C GLU A 39 8.85 2.47 6.37
N LEU A 40 7.61 2.96 6.52
CA LEU A 40 6.46 2.45 5.77
C LEU A 40 6.68 2.60 4.26
N LEU A 41 7.17 3.75 3.82
CA LEU A 41 7.47 4.02 2.41
C LEU A 41 8.62 3.14 1.89
N ALA A 42 9.69 2.99 2.68
CA ALA A 42 10.84 2.17 2.32
C ALA A 42 10.47 0.68 2.22
N GLY A 43 9.73 0.17 3.21
CA GLY A 43 9.22 -1.21 3.21
C GLY A 43 8.32 -1.45 2.01
N THR A 44 7.37 -0.56 1.75
CA THR A 44 6.47 -0.72 0.60
C THR A 44 7.21 -0.72 -0.74
N ARG A 45 8.21 0.15 -0.92
CA ARG A 45 9.04 0.16 -2.14
C ARG A 45 9.80 -1.15 -2.33
N ARG A 46 10.37 -1.70 -1.25
CA ARG A 46 11.10 -2.99 -1.28
C ARG A 46 10.20 -4.13 -1.71
N GLU A 47 8.99 -4.21 -1.14
CA GLU A 47 8.01 -5.24 -1.50
C GLU A 47 7.57 -5.12 -2.97
N LEU A 48 7.44 -3.90 -3.49
CA LEU A 48 7.05 -3.67 -4.89
C LEU A 48 8.15 -3.97 -5.90
N ASP A 49 9.44 -3.92 -5.52
CA ASP A 49 10.58 -4.24 -6.39
C ASP A 49 10.60 -5.72 -6.81
N GLU A 50 10.08 -6.59 -5.95
CA GLU A 50 9.97 -8.02 -6.20
C GLU A 50 8.85 -8.36 -7.19
N ILE A 51 7.85 -7.48 -7.34
CA ILE A 51 6.68 -7.72 -8.18
C ILE A 51 7.01 -7.44 -9.65
N LYS A 52 7.01 -8.49 -10.48
CA LYS A 52 7.22 -8.37 -11.92
C LYS A 52 5.89 -8.24 -12.67
N PRO A 53 5.73 -7.27 -13.60
CA PRO A 53 4.47 -7.09 -14.34
C PRO A 53 3.94 -8.36 -15.03
N PRO A 54 4.78 -9.22 -15.67
CA PRO A 54 4.30 -10.46 -16.26
C PRO A 54 3.64 -11.40 -15.26
N PHE A 55 4.16 -11.49 -14.03
CA PHE A 55 3.59 -12.34 -12.98
C PHE A 55 2.18 -11.88 -12.60
N VAL A 56 1.98 -10.57 -12.43
CA VAL A 56 0.66 -10.00 -12.08
C VAL A 56 -0.36 -10.21 -13.20
N ARG A 57 0.07 -10.03 -14.46
CA ARG A 57 -0.76 -10.28 -15.64
C ARG A 57 -1.18 -11.75 -15.73
N ASP A 58 -0.23 -12.66 -15.57
CA ASP A 58 -0.48 -14.10 -15.59
C ASP A 58 -1.40 -14.55 -14.45
N MET A 59 -1.19 -14.03 -13.23
CA MET A 59 -2.07 -14.30 -12.09
C MET A 59 -3.50 -13.84 -12.37
N ARG A 60 -3.69 -12.66 -12.94
CA ARG A 60 -5.03 -12.16 -13.30
C ARG A 60 -5.72 -13.01 -14.36
N GLN A 61 -4.98 -13.46 -15.38
CA GLN A 61 -5.54 -14.26 -16.49
C GLN A 61 -5.80 -15.71 -16.11
N LYS A 62 -4.87 -16.34 -15.38
CA LYS A 62 -4.85 -17.78 -15.11
C LYS A 62 -5.45 -18.14 -13.74
N ALA A 63 -5.47 -17.19 -12.80
CA ALA A 63 -5.96 -17.39 -11.43
C ALA A 63 -6.72 -16.14 -10.91
N PRO A 64 -7.82 -15.72 -11.55
CA PRO A 64 -8.51 -14.47 -11.22
C PRO A 64 -9.02 -14.41 -9.77
N GLU A 65 -9.39 -15.53 -9.17
CA GLU A 65 -9.82 -15.57 -7.76
C GLU A 65 -8.66 -15.32 -6.79
N VAL A 66 -7.47 -15.87 -7.10
CA VAL A 66 -6.24 -15.59 -6.35
C VAL A 66 -5.86 -14.11 -6.47
N PHE A 67 -5.98 -13.53 -7.67
CA PHE A 67 -5.75 -12.10 -7.88
C PHE A 67 -6.68 -11.25 -6.99
N LYS A 68 -8.00 -11.53 -7.00
CA LYS A 68 -8.98 -10.83 -6.15
C LYS A 68 -8.66 -10.97 -4.65
N LEU A 69 -8.20 -12.14 -4.21
CA LEU A 69 -7.79 -12.36 -2.83
C LEU A 69 -6.63 -11.45 -2.43
N VAL A 70 -5.60 -11.35 -3.27
CA VAL A 70 -4.46 -10.45 -3.06
C VAL A 70 -4.91 -8.99 -3.00
N GLU A 71 -5.80 -8.56 -3.90
CA GLU A 71 -6.32 -7.20 -3.88
C GLU A 71 -7.09 -6.89 -2.59
N ARG A 72 -7.97 -7.79 -2.15
CA ARG A 72 -8.72 -7.65 -0.88
C ARG A 72 -7.80 -7.58 0.32
N ARG A 73 -6.79 -8.45 0.39
CA ARG A 73 -5.79 -8.46 1.47
C ARG A 73 -4.99 -7.15 1.48
N ARG A 74 -4.52 -6.68 0.32
CA ARG A 74 -3.82 -5.40 0.19
C ARG A 74 -4.67 -4.23 0.68
N ALA A 75 -5.94 -4.17 0.28
CA ALA A 75 -6.87 -3.13 0.74
C ALA A 75 -7.04 -3.15 2.27
N ALA A 76 -7.22 -4.34 2.86
CA ALA A 76 -7.34 -4.50 4.31
C ALA A 76 -6.07 -4.04 5.06
N LEU A 77 -4.87 -4.34 4.54
CA LEU A 77 -3.62 -3.88 5.13
C LEU A 77 -3.48 -2.34 5.07
N ILE A 78 -3.79 -1.73 3.92
CA ILE A 78 -3.80 -0.27 3.77
C ILE A 78 -4.76 0.36 4.80
N GLN A 79 -6.00 -0.11 4.85
CA GLN A 79 -7.01 0.44 5.75
C GLN A 79 -6.58 0.31 7.22
N ARG A 80 -6.02 -0.85 7.61
CA ARG A 80 -5.63 -1.14 8.99
C ARG A 80 -4.43 -0.33 9.46
N TYR A 81 -3.35 -0.30 8.68
CA TYR A 81 -2.07 0.27 9.12
C TYR A 81 -1.94 1.74 8.72
N ILE A 82 -2.24 2.08 7.46
CA ILE A 82 -2.19 3.47 6.99
C ILE A 82 -3.34 4.27 7.60
N GLY A 83 -4.51 3.66 7.82
CA GLY A 83 -5.62 4.36 8.42
C GLY A 83 -5.38 4.80 9.85
N LYS A 84 -4.85 3.90 10.69
CA LYS A 84 -4.43 4.26 12.05
C LYS A 84 -3.34 5.33 12.06
N PHE A 85 -2.41 5.24 11.12
CA PHE A 85 -1.34 6.21 10.95
C PHE A 85 -1.87 7.63 10.63
N PHE A 86 -2.82 7.77 9.70
CA PHE A 86 -3.44 9.06 9.40
C PHE A 86 -4.22 9.64 10.57
N VAL A 87 -5.00 8.82 11.29
CA VAL A 87 -5.73 9.26 12.49
C VAL A 87 -4.77 9.79 13.56
N GLN A 88 -3.66 9.10 13.80
CA GLN A 88 -2.63 9.55 14.74
C GLN A 88 -1.94 10.83 14.26
N GLY A 89 -1.63 10.91 12.96
CA GLY A 89 -1.07 12.11 12.33
C GLY A 89 -1.99 13.32 12.46
N GLN A 90 -3.31 13.15 12.40
CA GLN A 90 -4.25 14.23 12.65
C GLN A 90 -4.14 14.69 14.10
N ARG A 91 -4.15 13.78 15.07
CA ARG A 91 -4.04 14.12 16.50
C ARG A 91 -2.80 14.96 16.80
N THR A 92 -1.67 14.66 16.16
CA THR A 92 -0.36 15.32 16.38
C THR A 92 -0.10 16.54 15.46
N GLY A 93 -1.05 16.86 14.57
CA GLY A 93 -0.95 17.98 13.63
C GLY A 93 -0.04 17.73 12.42
N MET A 94 0.34 16.49 12.16
CA MET A 94 1.13 16.09 10.99
C MET A 94 0.27 15.91 9.73
N VAL A 95 -0.99 15.52 9.91
CA VAL A 95 -2.00 15.34 8.85
C VAL A 95 -3.08 16.41 9.02
N ARG A 96 -3.55 16.97 7.90
CA ARG A 96 -4.59 18.01 7.90
C ARG A 96 -5.88 17.50 8.55
N LYS A 97 -6.55 18.35 9.30
CA LYS A 97 -7.77 18.00 10.08
C LYS A 97 -9.07 18.40 9.40
N ASP A 98 -9.00 19.25 8.38
CA ASP A 98 -10.14 19.72 7.59
C ASP A 98 -10.69 18.64 6.64
N VAL A 99 -9.92 17.57 6.40
CA VAL A 99 -10.35 16.39 5.63
C VAL A 99 -10.41 15.18 6.57
N PRO A 100 -11.53 14.45 6.65
CA PRO A 100 -11.63 13.24 7.46
C PRO A 100 -10.61 12.17 7.04
N ALA A 101 -9.95 11.51 8.01
CA ALA A 101 -8.94 10.49 7.71
C ALA A 101 -9.49 9.32 6.89
N ASN A 102 -10.74 8.91 7.13
CA ASN A 102 -11.42 7.89 6.33
C ASN A 102 -11.54 8.28 4.86
N LEU A 103 -11.81 9.56 4.55
CA LEU A 103 -11.86 10.04 3.16
C LEU A 103 -10.48 9.99 2.50
N ILE A 104 -9.41 10.37 3.22
CA ILE A 104 -8.03 10.29 2.71
C ILE A 104 -7.66 8.84 2.37
N ILE A 105 -8.01 7.90 3.25
CA ILE A 105 -7.76 6.47 3.06
C ILE A 105 -8.56 5.94 1.87
N GLU A 106 -9.82 6.34 1.72
CA GLU A 106 -10.68 5.88 0.63
C GLU A 106 -10.16 6.37 -0.73
N ILE A 107 -9.68 7.61 -0.80
CA ILE A 107 -9.00 8.15 -1.99
C ILE A 107 -7.75 7.32 -2.31
N LEU A 108 -6.92 7.02 -1.31
CA LEU A 108 -5.74 6.17 -1.50
C LEU A 108 -6.11 4.78 -2.04
N LEU A 109 -7.10 4.13 -1.44
CA LEU A 109 -7.58 2.82 -1.85
C LEU A 109 -8.12 2.84 -3.28
N ALA A 110 -8.95 3.83 -3.62
CA ALA A 110 -9.51 3.99 -4.96
C ALA A 110 -8.41 4.21 -6.01
N MET A 111 -7.42 5.07 -5.72
CA MET A 111 -6.29 5.29 -6.63
C MET A 111 -5.44 4.03 -6.80
N VAL A 112 -5.13 3.31 -5.71
CA VAL A 112 -4.41 2.04 -5.77
C VAL A 112 -5.18 1.04 -6.62
N GLN A 113 -6.49 0.87 -6.43
CA GLN A 113 -7.29 -0.07 -7.22
C GLN A 113 -7.36 0.33 -8.71
N ALA A 114 -7.57 1.61 -9.00
CA ALA A 114 -7.73 2.11 -10.37
C ALA A 114 -6.43 2.04 -11.18
N ILE A 115 -5.27 2.23 -10.55
CA ILE A 115 -3.97 2.28 -11.22
C ILE A 115 -3.22 0.95 -11.11
N MET A 116 -3.24 0.27 -9.96
CA MET A 116 -2.47 -0.96 -9.72
C MET A 116 -3.15 -2.22 -10.27
N ASN A 117 -3.65 -2.13 -11.50
CA ASN A 117 -4.11 -3.27 -12.28
C ASN A 117 -3.29 -3.35 -13.60
N PRO A 118 -3.02 -4.56 -14.13
CA PRO A 118 -2.11 -4.73 -15.27
C PRO A 118 -2.47 -3.91 -16.52
N PRO A 119 -3.73 -3.86 -16.99
CA PRO A 119 -4.08 -3.08 -18.18
C PRO A 119 -3.77 -1.60 -18.02
N LYS A 120 -4.11 -1.01 -16.86
CA LYS A 120 -3.85 0.42 -16.63
C LYS A 120 -2.36 0.70 -16.51
N MET A 121 -1.59 -0.18 -15.87
CA MET A 121 -0.13 -0.04 -15.79
C MET A 121 0.52 -0.10 -17.18
N GLU A 122 0.07 -1.00 -18.04
CA GLU A 122 0.53 -1.12 -19.43
C GLU A 122 0.15 0.12 -20.26
N GLU A 123 -1.10 0.58 -20.16
CA GLU A 123 -1.58 1.81 -20.81
C GLU A 123 -0.76 3.05 -20.39
N LEU A 124 -0.39 3.14 -19.11
CA LEU A 124 0.40 4.25 -18.59
C LEU A 124 1.91 4.08 -18.79
N GLY A 125 2.37 2.93 -19.29
CA GLY A 125 3.79 2.60 -19.43
C GLY A 125 4.54 2.57 -18.10
N MET A 126 3.87 2.20 -16.99
CA MET A 126 4.41 2.26 -15.63
C MET A 126 4.70 0.88 -15.05
N MET A 127 5.81 0.77 -14.33
CA MET A 127 6.08 -0.35 -13.43
C MET A 127 5.26 -0.22 -12.13
N PRO A 128 4.91 -1.34 -11.45
CA PRO A 128 4.16 -1.31 -10.19
C PRO A 128 4.74 -0.36 -9.13
N LYS A 129 6.07 -0.35 -8.99
CA LYS A 129 6.76 0.55 -8.06
C LYS A 129 6.55 2.02 -8.38
N GLU A 130 6.56 2.38 -9.65
CA GLU A 130 6.39 3.77 -10.12
C GLU A 130 4.95 4.22 -9.87
N GLY A 131 3.98 3.41 -10.28
CA GLY A 131 2.55 3.69 -10.06
C GLY A 131 2.23 3.88 -8.58
N PHE A 132 2.66 2.95 -7.72
CA PHE A 132 2.39 3.05 -6.29
C PHE A 132 3.11 4.25 -5.63
N THR A 133 4.37 4.51 -6.01
CA THR A 133 5.13 5.66 -5.49
C THR A 133 4.48 6.98 -5.91
N GLY A 134 3.99 7.09 -7.15
CA GLY A 134 3.26 8.26 -7.63
C GLY A 134 1.96 8.50 -6.88
N ILE A 135 1.16 7.45 -6.65
CA ILE A 135 -0.09 7.53 -5.87
C ILE A 135 0.19 8.02 -4.46
N LEU A 136 1.16 7.40 -3.77
CA LEU A 136 1.53 7.80 -2.41
C LEU A 136 2.01 9.25 -2.36
N LYS A 137 2.81 9.69 -3.33
CA LYS A 137 3.28 11.08 -3.41
C LYS A 137 2.09 12.04 -3.47
N ILE A 138 1.16 11.84 -4.39
CA ILE A 138 -0.03 12.70 -4.56
C ILE A 138 -0.86 12.73 -3.28
N VAL A 139 -1.15 11.56 -2.69
CA VAL A 139 -1.98 11.47 -1.49
C VAL A 139 -1.27 12.14 -0.30
N LEU A 140 0.02 11.90 -0.09
CA LEU A 140 0.77 12.47 1.03
C LEU A 140 0.96 13.98 0.88
N GLU A 141 1.22 14.48 -0.33
CA GLU A 141 1.29 15.93 -0.59
C GLU A 141 -0.04 16.63 -0.28
N GLY A 142 -1.16 15.99 -0.60
CA GLY A 142 -2.50 16.50 -0.30
C GLY A 142 -2.93 16.36 1.17
N ALA A 143 -2.45 15.34 1.87
CA ALA A 143 -2.85 14.99 3.23
C ALA A 143 -1.96 15.61 4.33
N LEU A 144 -0.65 15.74 4.09
CA LEU A 144 0.31 16.20 5.10
C LEU A 144 0.33 17.72 5.22
N THR A 145 0.39 18.21 6.46
CA THR A 145 0.62 19.62 6.77
C THR A 145 2.07 20.00 6.47
N PRO A 146 2.43 21.30 6.44
CA PRO A 146 3.84 21.70 6.33
C PRO A 146 4.73 21.08 7.41
N LYS A 147 4.19 20.85 8.62
CA LYS A 147 4.89 20.14 9.71
C LYS A 147 5.12 18.68 9.35
N GLY A 148 4.10 17.97 8.86
CA GLY A 148 4.20 16.56 8.46
C GLY A 148 5.08 16.30 7.24
N ARG A 149 5.32 17.32 6.39
CA ARG A 149 6.21 17.23 5.21
C ARG A 149 7.68 17.48 5.51
N LYS A 150 8.02 18.03 6.68
CA LYS A 150 9.40 18.16 7.12
C LYS A 150 9.90 16.76 7.51
N MET A 151 10.49 16.08 6.52
CA MET A 151 11.08 14.74 6.62
C MET A 151 12.58 14.83 6.74
#